data_AF-A0A7X9P3E2-F1
#
_entry.id   AF-A0A7X9P3E2-F1
#
_cell.length_a   1.000
_cell.length_b   1.000
_cell.length_c   1.000
_cell.angle_alpha   90.00
_cell.angle_beta   90.00
_cell.angle_gamma   90.00
#
_symmetry.space_group_name_H-M   'P 1'
#
loop_
_entity.id
_entity.type
_entity.pdbx_description
1 polymer ?
#
loop_
_entity_poly.entity_id
_entity_poly.type
_entity_poly.pdbx_seq_one_letter_code
_entity_poly.pdbx_strand_id
1 'polypeptide(L)'
;MHYLSTNEVKEMCYNSTYHIKDFLLDQKEVFPYHINVLFDQVKQGKVRHEGITAFVRKNASRLHLVSKECDLLSCTAEGFPIKIPQFPHFRTAEHLFQSIKLDPEKGDEIIEKQLLIIDQTSGIGAQQVGDRKDDMRMFWRSPWIMKDWEMRDLPFEQYKEKHWEALTAIVNGKWYALLMKLANNRKEFGKVLLKNGAVKQSPIVEIELDQNSSNTFWGTKIQSNGMMRGLNLGGKLLSRLRDLYRLELLQKKGTFNLLIVKPPFNVEIIGGPIPEVDYNE
;
A
#
# COMPACT_ATOMS: atom_id res chain seq x y z
N MET A 1 17.71 5.42 -9.65
CA MET A 1 17.09 5.69 -8.33
C MET A 1 15.66 5.16 -8.40
N HIS A 2 15.25 4.26 -7.50
CA HIS A 2 13.96 3.56 -7.61
C HIS A 2 12.73 4.40 -7.20
N TYR A 3 12.96 5.63 -6.75
CA TYR A 3 11.94 6.49 -6.14
C TYR A 3 11.23 7.37 -7.13
N LEU A 4 9.99 7.71 -6.79
CA LEU A 4 9.11 8.52 -7.61
C LEU A 4 9.53 9.99 -7.48
N SER A 5 9.63 10.66 -8.62
CA SER A 5 9.72 12.11 -8.69
C SER A 5 8.39 12.77 -8.37
N THR A 6 8.40 14.07 -8.07
CA THR A 6 7.20 14.87 -7.85
C THR A 6 6.22 14.79 -9.04
N ASN A 7 6.74 14.77 -10.28
CA ASN A 7 5.92 14.67 -11.48
C ASN A 7 5.24 13.30 -11.60
N GLU A 8 5.97 12.22 -11.33
CA GLU A 8 5.36 10.87 -11.30
C GLU A 8 4.27 10.76 -10.24
N VAL A 9 4.45 11.38 -9.06
CA VAL A 9 3.42 11.40 -8.01
C VAL A 9 2.21 12.21 -8.44
N LYS A 10 2.40 13.39 -9.06
CA LYS A 10 1.31 14.19 -9.65
C LYS A 10 0.49 13.36 -10.64
N GLU A 11 1.15 12.62 -11.54
CA GLU A 11 0.49 11.72 -12.49
C GLU A 11 -0.26 10.57 -11.80
N MET A 12 0.29 10.02 -10.72
CA MET A 12 -0.38 8.97 -9.94
C MET A 12 -1.62 9.47 -9.20
N CYS A 13 -1.69 10.76 -8.88
CA CYS A 13 -2.79 11.37 -8.14
C CYS A 13 -4.06 11.65 -8.98
N TYR A 14 -4.16 11.20 -10.23
CA TYR A 14 -5.43 11.23 -10.93
C TYR A 14 -6.43 10.20 -10.38
N ASN A 15 -7.64 10.66 -10.08
CA ASN A 15 -8.76 9.79 -9.70
C ASN A 15 -8.99 8.74 -10.78
N SER A 16 -9.06 7.49 -10.36
CA SER A 16 -9.29 6.36 -11.26
C SER A 16 -10.63 5.72 -10.92
N THR A 17 -11.33 5.30 -11.96
CA THR A 17 -12.57 4.54 -11.85
C THR A 17 -12.28 3.13 -12.32
N TYR A 18 -12.65 2.15 -11.50
CA TYR A 18 -12.47 0.73 -11.82
C TYR A 18 -13.82 0.03 -11.77
N HIS A 19 -14.04 -0.92 -12.66
CA HIS A 19 -15.28 -1.69 -12.70
C HIS A 19 -15.02 -3.08 -12.10
N ILE A 20 -15.61 -3.35 -10.93
CA ILE A 20 -15.37 -4.63 -10.27
C ILE A 20 -15.93 -5.81 -11.08
N LYS A 21 -16.97 -5.59 -11.90
CA LYS A 21 -17.53 -6.59 -12.81
C LYS A 21 -16.47 -7.21 -13.73
N ASP A 22 -15.43 -6.47 -14.10
CA ASP A 22 -14.37 -6.95 -15.00
C ASP A 22 -13.42 -7.95 -14.29
N PHE A 23 -13.40 -7.95 -12.95
CA PHE A 23 -12.81 -9.03 -12.16
C PHE A 23 -13.73 -10.25 -12.09
N LEU A 24 -15.04 -10.03 -11.91
CA LEU A 24 -16.02 -11.07 -11.59
C LEU A 24 -16.42 -11.93 -12.80
N LEU A 25 -16.28 -11.39 -14.03
CA LEU A 25 -16.51 -12.10 -15.28
C LEU A 25 -15.30 -12.92 -15.76
N ASP A 26 -14.28 -13.11 -14.91
CA ASP A 26 -12.99 -13.73 -15.25
C ASP A 26 -12.28 -13.07 -16.45
N GLN A 27 -12.68 -11.83 -16.77
CA GLN A 27 -11.94 -11.00 -17.70
C GLN A 27 -10.60 -10.59 -17.08
N LYS A 28 -10.44 -10.73 -15.76
CA LYS A 28 -9.21 -10.42 -15.01
C LYS A 28 -8.70 -9.03 -15.37
N GLU A 29 -9.59 -8.09 -15.62
CA GLU A 29 -9.25 -6.74 -16.06
C GLU A 29 -9.03 -5.79 -14.87
N VAL A 30 -9.40 -6.22 -13.67
CA VAL A 30 -9.09 -5.57 -12.39
C VAL A 30 -8.72 -6.65 -11.38
N PHE A 31 -7.76 -6.40 -10.49
CA PHE A 31 -7.43 -7.30 -9.38
C PHE A 31 -7.66 -6.62 -8.02
N PRO A 32 -8.83 -6.81 -7.39
CA PRO A 32 -9.13 -6.24 -6.09
C PRO A 32 -8.52 -7.05 -4.93
N TYR A 33 -8.14 -6.35 -3.86
CA TYR A 33 -7.91 -6.93 -2.53
C TYR A 33 -8.75 -6.24 -1.46
N HIS A 34 -8.85 -6.87 -0.28
CA HIS A 34 -9.88 -6.65 0.74
C HIS A 34 -11.29 -6.97 0.21
N ILE A 35 -11.39 -8.06 -0.55
CA ILE A 35 -12.64 -8.47 -1.22
C ILE A 35 -13.76 -8.80 -0.23
N ASN A 36 -13.44 -9.14 1.02
CA ASN A 36 -14.42 -9.32 2.09
C ASN A 36 -15.32 -8.10 2.27
N VAL A 37 -14.81 -6.89 2.07
CA VAL A 37 -15.59 -5.65 2.16
C VAL A 37 -16.72 -5.65 1.13
N LEU A 38 -16.49 -6.14 -0.10
CA LEU A 38 -17.53 -6.29 -1.13
C LEU A 38 -18.66 -7.21 -0.65
N PHE A 39 -18.32 -8.33 -0.02
CA PHE A 39 -19.30 -9.28 0.48
C PHE A 39 -20.17 -8.63 1.57
N ASP A 40 -19.55 -7.84 2.45
CA ASP A 40 -20.27 -7.12 3.50
C ASP A 40 -21.17 -6.01 2.92
N GLN A 41 -20.70 -5.25 1.92
CA GLN A 41 -21.52 -4.24 1.24
C GLN A 41 -22.73 -4.84 0.52
N VAL A 42 -22.58 -6.03 -0.10
CA VAL A 42 -23.70 -6.74 -0.75
C VAL A 42 -24.69 -7.29 0.28
N LYS A 43 -24.20 -7.88 1.39
CA LYS A 43 -25.07 -8.35 2.48
C LYS A 43 -25.87 -7.21 3.13
N GLN A 44 -25.26 -6.04 3.25
CA GLN A 44 -25.91 -4.82 3.75
C GLN A 44 -26.86 -4.17 2.72
N GLY A 45 -26.97 -4.70 1.50
CA GLY A 45 -27.82 -4.14 0.45
C GLY A 45 -27.37 -2.79 -0.10
N LYS A 46 -26.13 -2.39 0.19
CA LYS A 46 -25.50 -1.14 -0.30
C LYS A 46 -25.03 -1.26 -1.74
N VAL A 47 -24.63 -2.47 -2.16
CA VAL A 47 -24.32 -2.82 -3.54
C VAL A 47 -25.45 -3.68 -4.10
N ARG A 48 -26.06 -3.24 -5.20
CA ARG A 48 -27.29 -3.84 -5.77
C ARG A 48 -27.16 -4.31 -7.22
N HIS A 49 -25.93 -4.57 -7.65
CA HIS A 49 -25.67 -5.07 -8.99
C HIS A 49 -25.89 -6.60 -9.06
N GLU A 50 -26.66 -7.07 -10.04
CA GLU A 50 -27.06 -8.48 -10.15
C GLU A 50 -25.86 -9.42 -10.29
N GLY A 51 -24.95 -9.13 -11.22
CA GLY A 51 -23.74 -9.95 -11.42
C GLY A 51 -22.84 -10.03 -10.18
N ILE A 52 -22.70 -8.94 -9.42
CA ILE A 52 -21.93 -8.91 -8.17
C ILE A 52 -22.63 -9.76 -7.11
N THR A 53 -23.94 -9.61 -6.98
CA THR A 53 -24.75 -10.38 -6.04
C THR A 53 -24.66 -11.87 -6.34
N ALA A 54 -24.72 -12.26 -7.62
CA ALA A 54 -24.55 -13.65 -8.05
C ALA A 54 -23.16 -14.19 -7.69
N PHE A 55 -22.09 -13.41 -7.93
CA PHE A 55 -20.74 -13.79 -7.53
C PHE A 55 -20.60 -13.97 -6.02
N VAL A 56 -21.11 -13.02 -5.23
CA VAL A 56 -21.05 -13.09 -3.75
C VAL A 56 -21.79 -14.33 -3.25
N ARG A 57 -22.98 -14.62 -3.79
CA ARG A 57 -23.73 -15.84 -3.44
C ARG A 57 -22.96 -17.10 -3.80
N LYS A 58 -22.39 -17.18 -5.00
CA LYS A 58 -21.61 -18.34 -5.47
C LYS A 58 -20.36 -18.60 -4.63
N ASN A 59 -19.70 -17.55 -4.15
CA ASN A 59 -18.43 -17.65 -3.43
C ASN A 59 -18.55 -17.49 -1.91
N ALA A 60 -19.76 -17.35 -1.36
CA ALA A 60 -19.98 -17.10 0.06
C ALA A 60 -19.33 -18.17 0.97
N SER A 61 -19.45 -19.45 0.61
CA SER A 61 -18.84 -20.56 1.36
C SER A 61 -17.30 -20.60 1.27
N ARG A 62 -16.72 -19.96 0.26
CA ARG A 62 -15.28 -19.94 -0.02
C ARG A 62 -14.65 -18.56 0.21
N LEU A 63 -15.38 -17.61 0.80
CA LEU A 63 -14.90 -16.24 1.01
C LEU A 63 -13.54 -16.20 1.70
N HIS A 64 -13.35 -17.00 2.75
CA HIS A 64 -12.09 -17.07 3.48
C HIS A 64 -10.89 -17.43 2.60
N LEU A 65 -11.07 -18.31 1.60
CA LEU A 65 -10.02 -18.66 0.64
C LEU A 65 -9.76 -17.52 -0.34
N VAL A 66 -10.83 -16.97 -0.92
CA VAL A 66 -10.71 -15.90 -1.93
C VAL A 66 -10.09 -14.64 -1.32
N SER A 67 -10.55 -14.23 -0.13
CA SER A 67 -9.99 -13.08 0.60
C SER A 67 -8.53 -13.32 0.92
N LYS A 68 -8.20 -14.47 1.51
CA LYS A 68 -6.82 -14.79 1.88
C LYS A 68 -5.86 -14.72 0.69
N GLU A 69 -6.26 -15.19 -0.49
CA GLU A 69 -5.41 -15.10 -1.68
C GLU A 69 -5.22 -13.67 -2.20
N CYS A 70 -6.30 -12.88 -2.25
CA CYS A 70 -6.25 -11.49 -2.70
C CYS A 70 -5.48 -10.59 -1.73
N ASP A 71 -5.66 -10.81 -0.43
CA ASP A 71 -5.16 -9.92 0.63
C ASP A 71 -3.65 -10.02 0.84
N LEU A 72 -2.96 -11.03 0.27
CA LEU A 72 -1.50 -11.16 0.33
C LEU A 72 -0.78 -9.93 -0.28
N LEU A 73 -1.44 -9.20 -1.18
CA LEU A 73 -0.94 -7.95 -1.75
C LEU A 73 -0.87 -6.81 -0.73
N SER A 74 -1.71 -6.84 0.30
CA SER A 74 -1.81 -5.76 1.28
C SER A 74 -0.49 -5.54 2.03
N CYS A 75 -0.26 -4.29 2.46
CA CYS A 75 0.87 -3.96 3.33
C CYS A 75 0.71 -4.55 4.74
N THR A 76 -0.53 -4.80 5.15
CA THR A 76 -0.86 -5.41 6.44
C THR A 76 -0.76 -6.94 6.40
N ALA A 77 -0.57 -7.53 5.21
CA ALA A 77 -0.48 -8.98 5.05
C ALA A 77 0.77 -9.55 5.72
N GLU A 78 0.54 -10.58 6.53
CA GLU A 78 1.58 -11.39 7.17
C GLU A 78 2.15 -12.44 6.22
N GLY A 79 3.22 -13.12 6.64
CA GLY A 79 3.90 -14.15 5.85
C GLY A 79 5.01 -13.63 4.93
N PHE A 80 5.24 -12.31 4.93
CA PHE A 80 6.32 -11.65 4.19
C PHE A 80 7.14 -10.76 5.14
N PRO A 81 7.84 -11.33 6.13
CA PRO A 81 8.62 -10.54 7.07
C PRO A 81 9.69 -9.75 6.34
N ILE A 82 10.04 -8.59 6.85
CA ILE A 82 11.13 -7.76 6.33
C ILE A 82 12.27 -7.80 7.34
N LYS A 83 13.44 -8.20 6.88
CA LYS A 83 14.65 -8.27 7.69
C LYS A 83 15.58 -7.16 7.25
N ILE A 84 15.87 -6.23 8.16
CA ILE A 84 16.87 -5.19 7.95
C ILE A 84 18.04 -5.53 8.86
N PRO A 85 19.28 -5.61 8.36
CA PRO A 85 20.43 -5.87 9.21
C PRO A 85 20.45 -4.93 10.41
N GLN A 86 20.80 -5.46 11.59
CA GLN A 86 20.92 -4.72 12.86
C GLN A 86 19.59 -4.27 13.52
N PHE A 87 18.45 -4.50 12.87
CA PHE A 87 17.13 -4.16 13.43
C PHE A 87 16.26 -5.40 13.67
N PRO A 88 15.26 -5.32 14.57
CA PRO A 88 14.26 -6.36 14.70
C PRO A 88 13.54 -6.65 13.38
N HIS A 89 13.04 -7.88 13.23
CA HIS A 89 12.25 -8.23 12.06
C HIS A 89 10.89 -7.51 12.09
N PHE A 90 10.52 -6.91 10.97
CA PHE A 90 9.19 -6.34 10.78
C PHE A 90 8.27 -7.42 10.24
N ARG A 91 7.15 -7.70 10.92
CA ARG A 91 6.23 -8.78 10.52
C ARG A 91 5.55 -8.51 9.17
N THR A 92 5.28 -7.24 8.86
CA THR A 92 4.63 -6.81 7.63
C THR A 92 5.24 -5.51 7.12
N ALA A 93 4.96 -5.15 5.87
CA ALA A 93 5.35 -3.85 5.31
C ALA A 93 4.72 -2.67 6.07
N GLU A 94 3.54 -2.87 6.66
CA GLU A 94 2.89 -1.84 7.48
C GLU A 94 3.68 -1.52 8.75
N HIS A 95 4.29 -2.52 9.41
CA HIS A 95 5.13 -2.28 10.59
C HIS A 95 6.29 -1.35 10.23
N LEU A 96 7.03 -1.67 9.16
CA LEU A 96 8.12 -0.82 8.68
C LEU A 96 7.60 0.57 8.29
N PHE A 97 6.51 0.64 7.50
CA PHE A 97 5.95 1.90 7.06
C PHE A 97 5.53 2.81 8.22
N GLN A 98 4.97 2.25 9.29
CA GLN A 98 4.57 3.04 10.45
C GLN A 98 5.78 3.49 11.27
N SER A 99 6.81 2.63 11.43
CA SER A 99 8.04 3.02 12.11
C SER A 99 8.78 4.17 11.42
N ILE A 100 8.83 4.19 10.08
CA ILE A 100 9.52 5.26 9.32
C ILE A 100 8.78 6.61 9.34
N LYS A 101 7.45 6.60 9.60
CA LYS A 101 6.66 7.84 9.68
C LYS A 101 7.06 8.69 10.87
N LEU A 102 7.50 8.04 11.96
CA LEU A 102 7.76 8.71 13.22
C LEU A 102 9.01 9.58 13.14
N ASP A 103 8.97 10.71 13.84
CA ASP A 103 10.00 11.74 13.83
C ASP A 103 11.12 11.44 14.84
N PRO A 104 12.32 11.03 14.41
CA PRO A 104 13.40 10.67 15.33
C PRO A 104 13.85 11.84 16.21
N GLU A 105 13.64 13.09 15.79
CA GLU A 105 14.01 14.29 16.57
C GLU A 105 13.25 14.42 17.89
N LYS A 106 12.17 13.66 18.07
CA LYS A 106 11.39 13.59 19.32
C LYS A 106 12.00 12.69 20.39
N GLY A 107 13.13 12.04 20.12
CA GLY A 107 13.88 11.28 21.13
C GLY A 107 13.20 9.98 21.57
N ASP A 108 13.36 9.65 22.86
CA ASP A 108 13.10 8.31 23.41
C ASP A 108 11.63 7.86 23.28
N GLU A 109 10.66 8.78 23.37
CA GLU A 109 9.22 8.46 23.21
C GLU A 109 8.92 7.81 21.86
N ILE A 110 9.65 8.21 20.81
CA ILE A 110 9.51 7.64 19.47
C ILE A 110 10.14 6.26 19.37
N ILE A 111 11.27 6.04 20.05
CA ILE A 111 11.91 4.72 20.10
C ILE A 111 10.96 3.73 20.77
N GLU A 112 10.39 4.08 21.93
CA GLU A 112 9.39 3.25 22.62
C GLU A 112 8.20 2.96 21.72
N LYS A 113 7.69 3.97 21.01
CA LYS A 113 6.57 3.80 20.09
C LYS A 113 6.91 2.92 18.89
N GLN A 114 8.12 3.02 18.34
CA GLN A 114 8.59 2.13 17.28
C GLN A 114 8.66 0.68 17.76
N LEU A 115 9.13 0.45 18.99
CA LEU A 115 9.11 -0.88 19.60
C LEU A 115 7.68 -1.39 19.81
N LEU A 116 6.74 -0.54 20.26
CA LEU A 116 5.32 -0.90 20.39
C LEU A 116 4.69 -1.25 19.05
N ILE A 117 5.04 -0.55 17.97
CA ILE A 117 4.60 -0.86 16.60
C ILE A 117 5.13 -2.24 16.18
N ILE A 118 6.42 -2.50 16.41
CA ILE A 118 7.08 -3.76 16.04
C ILE A 118 6.50 -4.95 16.82
N ASP A 119 6.12 -4.76 18.08
CA ASP A 119 5.55 -5.79 18.94
C ASP A 119 4.11 -6.16 18.58
N GLN A 120 3.42 -5.34 17.77
CA GLN A 120 2.06 -5.65 17.33
C GLN A 120 2.00 -7.01 16.62
N THR A 121 0.93 -7.76 16.88
CA THR A 121 0.78 -9.10 16.30
C THR A 121 0.36 -9.06 14.83
N SER A 122 -0.30 -7.98 14.40
CA SER A 122 -0.84 -7.82 13.05
C SER A 122 -0.51 -6.45 12.44
N GLY A 123 -0.48 -6.40 11.11
CA GLY A 123 -0.24 -5.15 10.39
C GLY A 123 -1.29 -4.06 10.66
N ILE A 124 -2.55 -4.45 10.92
CA ILE A 124 -3.62 -3.52 11.29
C ILE A 124 -3.36 -2.91 12.67
N GLY A 125 -2.91 -3.71 13.64
CA GLY A 125 -2.49 -3.21 14.95
C GLY A 125 -1.34 -2.21 14.84
N ALA A 126 -0.32 -2.54 14.04
CA ALA A 126 0.79 -1.62 13.76
C ALA A 126 0.31 -0.29 13.15
N GLN A 127 -0.65 -0.35 12.21
CA GLN A 127 -1.27 0.84 11.64
C GLN A 127 -1.95 1.70 12.70
N GLN A 128 -2.75 1.10 13.58
CA GLN A 128 -3.49 1.81 14.63
C GLN A 128 -2.56 2.49 15.65
N VAL A 129 -1.48 1.82 16.06
CA VAL A 129 -0.49 2.38 17.00
C VAL A 129 0.31 3.51 16.35
N GLY A 130 0.69 3.33 15.08
CA GLY A 130 1.46 4.31 14.32
C GLY A 130 0.68 5.58 13.95
N ASP A 131 -0.65 5.53 13.92
CA ASP A 131 -1.53 6.61 13.47
C ASP A 131 -1.75 7.72 14.52
N ARG A 132 -0.67 8.23 15.13
CA ARG A 132 -0.71 9.48 15.91
C ARG A 132 0.16 10.54 15.23
N LYS A 133 -0.49 11.57 14.71
CA LYS A 133 0.14 12.60 13.88
C LYS A 133 1.19 13.42 14.58
N ASP A 134 0.97 13.71 15.86
CA ASP A 134 1.90 14.56 16.61
C ASP A 134 3.30 13.96 16.57
N ASP A 135 3.41 12.63 16.53
CA ASP A 135 4.64 11.85 16.55
C ASP A 135 5.29 11.67 15.18
N MET A 136 4.62 12.08 14.11
CA MET A 136 5.12 11.88 12.74
C MET A 136 6.07 12.99 12.29
N ARG A 137 6.95 12.66 11.33
CA ARG A 137 7.86 13.62 10.68
C ARG A 137 7.10 14.76 10.04
N MET A 138 7.77 15.89 9.85
CA MET A 138 7.19 17.15 9.38
C MET A 138 6.27 17.00 8.16
N PHE A 139 6.60 16.15 7.18
CA PHE A 139 5.80 15.96 5.97
C PHE A 139 4.56 15.07 6.17
N TRP A 140 4.48 14.28 7.24
CA TRP A 140 3.27 13.56 7.66
C TRP A 140 2.42 14.35 8.67
N ARG A 141 3.02 15.28 9.43
CA ARG A 141 2.32 16.15 10.40
C ARG A 141 2.02 17.56 9.90
N SER A 142 2.44 17.94 8.69
CA SER A 142 2.60 19.35 8.33
C SER A 142 1.29 20.14 8.47
N PRO A 143 1.28 21.27 9.21
CA PRO A 143 0.10 22.14 9.32
C PRO A 143 -0.37 22.69 7.97
N TRP A 144 0.55 22.84 7.00
CA TRP A 144 0.26 23.29 5.63
C TRP A 144 -0.22 22.15 4.72
N ILE A 145 -0.01 20.90 5.13
CA ILE A 145 -0.67 19.70 4.62
C ILE A 145 -2.03 19.53 5.30
N MET A 146 -2.48 20.51 6.10
CA MET A 146 -3.85 20.86 6.52
C MET A 146 -4.80 19.70 6.89
N LYS A 147 -5.37 19.77 8.10
CA LYS A 147 -6.18 18.76 8.83
C LYS A 147 -6.81 17.71 7.89
N ASP A 148 -6.43 16.43 8.00
CA ASP A 148 -6.99 15.23 7.34
C ASP A 148 -8.03 15.39 6.22
N TRP A 149 -9.15 16.06 6.46
CA TRP A 149 -10.18 16.38 5.47
C TRP A 149 -9.72 17.38 4.39
N GLU A 150 -8.78 18.28 4.66
CA GLU A 150 -8.36 19.36 3.74
C GLU A 150 -7.47 18.83 2.61
N MET A 151 -6.51 17.93 2.84
CA MET A 151 -5.81 17.27 1.71
C MET A 151 -6.70 16.25 0.98
N ARG A 152 -7.73 15.73 1.65
CA ARG A 152 -8.68 14.75 1.09
C ARG A 152 -9.70 15.41 0.16
N ASP A 153 -10.02 16.70 0.38
CA ASP A 153 -11.02 17.45 -0.38
C ASP A 153 -10.46 18.69 -1.12
N LEU A 154 -9.20 19.10 -0.91
CA LEU A 154 -8.56 20.12 -1.74
C LEU A 154 -8.39 19.57 -3.16
N PRO A 155 -8.96 20.23 -4.18
CA PRO A 155 -8.65 19.92 -5.56
C PRO A 155 -7.13 20.00 -5.75
N PHE A 156 -6.52 19.00 -6.40
CA PHE A 156 -5.06 18.98 -6.63
C PHE A 156 -4.55 20.24 -7.34
N GLU A 157 -5.44 20.97 -8.02
CA GLU A 157 -5.21 22.28 -8.62
C GLU A 157 -4.78 23.35 -7.60
N GLN A 158 -5.07 23.16 -6.30
CA GLN A 158 -4.69 24.08 -5.23
C GLN A 158 -3.35 23.72 -4.56
N TYR A 159 -2.73 22.60 -4.95
CA TYR A 159 -1.46 22.17 -4.35
C TYR A 159 -0.30 23.02 -4.87
N LYS A 160 0.48 23.55 -3.92
CA LYS A 160 1.75 24.22 -4.20
C LYS A 160 2.87 23.18 -4.27
N GLU A 161 4.03 23.55 -4.82
CA GLU A 161 5.15 22.60 -4.99
C GLU A 161 5.56 21.91 -3.68
N LYS A 162 5.63 22.65 -2.57
CA LYS A 162 5.89 22.08 -1.23
C LYS A 162 4.88 21.00 -0.79
N HIS A 163 3.63 21.07 -1.23
CA HIS A 163 2.62 20.05 -0.92
C HIS A 163 2.91 18.78 -1.71
N TRP A 164 3.31 18.93 -2.97
CA TRP A 164 3.70 17.81 -3.81
C TRP A 164 5.00 17.15 -3.38
N GLU A 165 5.99 17.91 -2.93
CA GLU A 165 7.23 17.38 -2.34
C GLU A 165 6.93 16.52 -1.11
N ALA A 166 6.10 17.02 -0.20
CA ALA A 166 5.71 16.28 0.99
C ALA A 166 4.90 15.02 0.64
N LEU A 167 3.94 15.13 -0.28
CA LEU A 167 3.19 13.97 -0.77
C LEU A 167 4.12 12.92 -1.39
N THR A 168 5.13 13.37 -2.12
CA THR A 168 6.14 12.51 -2.72
C THR A 168 6.94 11.76 -1.66
N ALA A 169 7.31 12.42 -0.56
CA ALA A 169 7.96 11.76 0.57
C ALA A 169 7.04 10.71 1.23
N ILE A 170 5.73 11.01 1.37
CA ILE A 170 4.73 10.07 1.91
C ILE A 170 4.64 8.82 1.04
N VAL A 171 4.46 9.00 -0.26
CA VAL A 171 4.32 7.92 -1.24
C VAL A 171 5.61 7.10 -1.32
N ASN A 172 6.78 7.77 -1.34
CA ASN A 172 8.07 7.09 -1.36
C ASN A 172 8.37 6.31 -0.07
N GLY A 173 7.85 6.73 1.09
CA GLY A 173 7.93 5.94 2.32
C GLY A 173 7.17 4.62 2.22
N LYS A 174 5.94 4.64 1.68
CA LYS A 174 5.16 3.41 1.44
C LYS A 174 5.81 2.54 0.37
N TRP A 175 6.31 3.18 -0.69
CA TRP A 175 7.01 2.53 -1.79
C TRP A 175 8.26 1.79 -1.29
N TYR A 176 9.05 2.42 -0.42
CA TYR A 176 10.21 1.80 0.22
C TYR A 176 9.83 0.53 0.98
N ALA A 177 8.77 0.57 1.80
CA ALA A 177 8.30 -0.62 2.52
C ALA A 177 7.86 -1.76 1.59
N LEU A 178 7.25 -1.43 0.45
CA LEU A 178 6.87 -2.41 -0.58
C LEU A 178 8.09 -3.01 -1.31
N LEU A 179 9.09 -2.18 -1.63
CA LEU A 179 10.36 -2.64 -2.20
C LEU A 179 11.06 -3.61 -1.23
N MET A 180 11.16 -3.26 0.05
CA MET A 180 11.73 -4.13 1.08
C MET A 180 10.96 -5.44 1.24
N LYS A 181 9.63 -5.41 1.18
CA LYS A 181 8.77 -6.60 1.19
C LYS A 181 9.11 -7.53 0.02
N LEU A 182 9.23 -7.00 -1.19
CA LEU A 182 9.59 -7.78 -2.37
C LEU A 182 11.03 -8.28 -2.31
N ALA A 183 11.99 -7.42 -1.96
CA ALA A 183 13.40 -7.76 -1.96
C ALA A 183 13.67 -8.92 -0.99
N ASN A 184 13.19 -8.81 0.25
CA ASN A 184 13.38 -9.84 1.26
C ASN A 184 12.55 -11.12 1.00
N ASN A 185 11.47 -11.04 0.20
CA ASN A 185 10.58 -12.17 -0.08
C ASN A 185 10.40 -12.41 -1.60
N ARG A 186 11.50 -12.30 -2.36
CA ARG A 186 11.49 -12.26 -3.83
C ARG A 186 10.68 -13.38 -4.47
N LYS A 187 10.90 -14.62 -4.01
CA LYS A 187 10.25 -15.81 -4.56
C LYS A 187 8.76 -15.87 -4.22
N GLU A 188 8.42 -15.72 -2.95
CA GLU A 188 7.04 -15.95 -2.49
C GLU A 188 6.14 -14.75 -2.76
N PHE A 189 6.58 -13.52 -2.45
CA PHE A 189 5.80 -12.33 -2.76
C PHE A 189 5.81 -12.01 -4.27
N GLY A 190 6.91 -12.29 -4.97
CA GLY A 190 6.98 -12.16 -6.42
C GLY A 190 5.95 -13.04 -7.15
N LYS A 191 5.72 -14.28 -6.70
CA LYS A 191 4.63 -15.12 -7.22
C LYS A 191 3.26 -14.48 -7.01
N VAL A 192 3.01 -13.87 -5.84
CA VAL A 192 1.75 -13.17 -5.56
C VAL A 192 1.55 -12.01 -6.53
N LEU A 193 2.56 -11.15 -6.71
CA LEU A 193 2.49 -10.02 -7.65
C LEU A 193 2.19 -10.49 -9.08
N LEU A 194 2.82 -11.58 -9.53
CA LEU A 194 2.70 -12.08 -10.89
C LEU A 194 1.41 -12.90 -11.15
N LYS A 195 0.89 -13.61 -10.14
CA LYS A 195 -0.38 -14.36 -10.25
C LYS A 195 -1.56 -13.41 -10.57
N ASN A 196 -1.45 -12.16 -10.14
CA ASN A 196 -2.52 -11.18 -10.11
C ASN A 196 -2.52 -10.29 -11.35
N GLY A 197 -3.08 -10.81 -12.45
CA GLY A 197 -3.34 -10.03 -13.66
C GLY A 197 -2.11 -9.63 -14.47
N ALA A 198 -0.91 -10.15 -14.16
CA ALA A 198 0.32 -9.78 -14.88
C ALA A 198 0.25 -10.02 -16.40
N VAL A 199 -0.50 -11.02 -16.85
CA VAL A 199 -0.68 -11.31 -18.30
C VAL A 199 -1.38 -10.16 -19.02
N LYS A 200 -2.42 -9.57 -18.40
CA LYS A 200 -3.22 -8.47 -18.96
C LYS A 200 -2.81 -7.09 -18.42
N GLN A 201 -1.74 -7.03 -17.63
CA GLN A 201 -1.31 -5.83 -16.89
C GLN A 201 -2.42 -5.17 -16.08
N SER A 202 -3.36 -5.97 -15.57
CA SER A 202 -4.59 -5.49 -14.94
C SER A 202 -4.29 -4.60 -13.74
N PRO A 203 -4.99 -3.47 -13.55
CA PRO A 203 -4.84 -2.65 -12.35
C PRO A 203 -5.09 -3.47 -11.08
N ILE A 204 -4.18 -3.33 -10.12
CA ILE A 204 -4.39 -3.79 -8.74
C ILE A 204 -5.16 -2.70 -8.00
N VAL A 205 -6.22 -3.08 -7.27
CA VAL A 205 -7.12 -2.15 -6.61
C VAL A 205 -7.32 -2.52 -5.15
N GLU A 206 -7.05 -1.58 -4.25
CA GLU A 206 -7.39 -1.72 -2.83
C GLU A 206 -8.84 -1.32 -2.61
N ILE A 207 -9.62 -2.18 -1.96
CA ILE A 207 -10.92 -1.80 -1.41
C ILE A 207 -10.68 -1.27 0.00
N GLU A 208 -11.12 -0.04 0.26
CA GLU A 208 -11.00 0.60 1.56
C GLU A 208 -11.76 -0.20 2.63
N LEU A 209 -11.14 -0.44 3.79
CA LEU A 209 -11.77 -1.26 4.84
C LEU A 209 -12.98 -0.55 5.44
N ASP A 210 -12.86 0.77 5.67
CA ASP A 210 -13.96 1.62 6.11
C ASP A 210 -14.60 2.35 4.93
N GLN A 211 -15.72 1.82 4.44
CA GLN A 211 -16.47 2.42 3.33
C GLN A 211 -17.11 3.78 3.67
N ASN A 212 -17.19 4.16 4.95
CA ASN A 212 -17.69 5.47 5.37
C ASN A 212 -16.58 6.53 5.43
N SER A 213 -15.32 6.14 5.65
CA SER A 213 -14.16 7.03 5.73
C SER A 213 -14.07 7.97 4.54
N SER A 214 -13.88 9.28 4.71
CA SER A 214 -13.65 10.19 3.57
C SER A 214 -12.35 9.89 2.81
N ASN A 215 -11.45 9.07 3.38
CA ASN A 215 -10.17 8.77 2.80
C ASN A 215 -10.27 7.73 1.67
N THR A 216 -9.81 8.09 0.47
CA THR A 216 -9.63 7.18 -0.67
C THR A 216 -8.21 7.26 -1.25
N PHE A 217 -7.27 7.69 -0.42
CA PHE A 217 -5.89 7.94 -0.83
C PHE A 217 -5.18 6.64 -1.21
N TRP A 218 -5.17 5.66 -0.29
CA TRP A 218 -4.52 4.37 -0.53
C TRP A 218 -5.38 3.42 -1.34
N GLY A 219 -6.71 3.43 -1.15
CA GLY A 219 -7.64 2.54 -1.84
C GLY A 219 -8.86 3.21 -2.46
N THR A 220 -9.94 2.45 -2.55
CA THR A 220 -11.15 2.82 -3.28
C THR A 220 -12.41 2.46 -2.51
N LYS A 221 -13.48 3.21 -2.75
CA LYS A 221 -14.83 2.90 -2.26
C LYS A 221 -15.64 2.21 -3.32
N ILE A 222 -16.45 1.25 -2.89
CA ILE A 222 -17.41 0.56 -3.74
C ILE A 222 -18.72 1.36 -3.76
N GLN A 223 -19.16 1.72 -4.96
CA GLN A 223 -20.44 2.36 -5.20
C GLN A 223 -21.55 1.32 -5.41
N SER A 224 -22.81 1.75 -5.29
CA SER A 224 -23.98 0.86 -5.37
C SER A 224 -24.10 0.08 -6.67
N ASN A 225 -23.58 0.64 -7.77
CA ASN A 225 -23.54 0.04 -9.10
C ASN A 225 -22.32 -0.87 -9.34
N GLY A 226 -21.44 -1.06 -8.35
CA GLY A 226 -20.22 -1.86 -8.49
C GLY A 226 -19.00 -1.14 -9.03
N MET A 227 -19.07 0.18 -9.26
CA MET A 227 -17.89 0.98 -9.55
C MET A 227 -17.05 1.15 -8.29
N MET A 228 -15.73 1.11 -8.45
CA MET A 228 -14.76 1.45 -7.41
C MET A 228 -14.12 2.78 -7.75
N ARG A 229 -14.18 3.75 -6.83
CA ARG A 229 -13.64 5.10 -7.04
C ARG A 229 -12.71 5.51 -5.91
N GLY A 230 -11.57 6.08 -6.28
CA GLY A 230 -10.56 6.59 -5.36
C GLY A 230 -9.25 6.87 -6.09
N LEU A 231 -8.23 7.31 -5.35
CA LEU A 231 -6.90 7.50 -5.90
C LEU A 231 -6.17 6.17 -6.07
N ASN A 232 -6.44 5.19 -5.19
CA ASN A 232 -5.87 3.85 -5.26
C ASN A 232 -4.34 3.84 -5.35
N LEU A 233 -3.66 4.73 -4.61
CA LEU A 233 -2.20 4.83 -4.70
C LEU A 233 -1.51 3.53 -4.25
N GLY A 234 -2.07 2.81 -3.27
CA GLY A 234 -1.55 1.52 -2.84
C GLY A 234 -1.54 0.50 -3.98
N GLY A 235 -2.68 0.35 -4.67
CA GLY A 235 -2.80 -0.51 -5.84
C GLY A 235 -1.93 -0.07 -7.03
N LYS A 236 -1.80 1.23 -7.28
CA LYS A 236 -0.92 1.77 -8.33
C LYS A 236 0.56 1.49 -8.04
N LEU A 237 1.00 1.65 -6.79
CA LEU A 237 2.37 1.28 -6.37
C LEU A 237 2.60 -0.22 -6.56
N LEU A 238 1.69 -1.08 -6.12
CA LEU A 238 1.79 -2.54 -6.34
C LEU A 238 1.84 -2.91 -7.82
N SER A 239 1.05 -2.24 -8.66
CA SER A 239 1.07 -2.45 -10.12
C SER A 239 2.42 -2.06 -10.70
N ARG A 240 2.99 -0.92 -10.29
CA ARG A 240 4.35 -0.50 -10.65
C ARG A 240 5.39 -1.52 -10.19
N LEU A 241 5.29 -2.02 -8.95
CA LEU A 241 6.22 -3.02 -8.41
C LEU A 241 6.21 -4.32 -9.22
N ARG A 242 5.01 -4.80 -9.56
CA ARG A 242 4.82 -5.96 -10.42
C ARG A 242 5.50 -5.76 -11.77
N ASP A 243 5.27 -4.61 -12.40
CA ASP A 243 5.79 -4.34 -13.73
C ASP A 243 7.32 -4.22 -13.73
N LEU A 244 7.89 -3.56 -12.71
CA LEU A 244 9.35 -3.51 -12.50
C LEU A 244 9.94 -4.90 -12.26
N TYR A 245 9.31 -5.71 -11.40
CA TYR A 245 9.77 -7.07 -11.12
C TYR A 245 9.71 -7.96 -12.36
N ARG A 246 8.66 -7.83 -13.17
CA ARG A 246 8.55 -8.54 -14.45
C ARG A 246 9.66 -8.12 -15.42
N LEU A 247 9.95 -6.82 -15.51
CA LEU A 247 11.05 -6.33 -16.35
C LEU A 247 12.41 -6.88 -15.90
N GLU A 248 12.66 -6.93 -14.59
CA GLU A 248 13.87 -7.53 -14.03
C GLU A 248 13.99 -9.02 -14.39
N LEU A 249 12.89 -9.80 -14.30
CA LEU A 249 12.89 -11.21 -14.70
C LEU A 249 13.16 -11.43 -16.20
N LEU A 250 12.76 -10.48 -17.06
CA LEU A 250 13.00 -10.54 -18.50
C LEU A 250 14.42 -10.09 -18.87
N GLN A 251 15.01 -9.17 -18.10
CA GLN A 251 16.35 -8.68 -18.32
C GLN A 251 17.39 -9.69 -17.80
N LYS A 252 18.05 -10.42 -18.70
CA LYS A 252 19.15 -11.36 -18.35
C LYS A 252 20.42 -10.67 -17.80
N LYS A 253 20.51 -9.34 -17.87
CA LYS A 253 21.61 -8.53 -17.33
C LYS A 253 21.03 -7.58 -16.28
N GLY A 254 21.57 -7.62 -15.06
CA GLY A 254 21.05 -6.94 -13.86
C GLY A 254 21.20 -5.41 -13.86
N THR A 255 20.67 -4.72 -14.87
CA THR A 255 20.62 -3.26 -14.91
C THR A 255 19.65 -2.67 -13.90
N PHE A 256 18.70 -3.47 -13.40
CA PHE A 256 17.74 -3.06 -12.40
C PHE A 256 17.81 -4.04 -11.23
N ASN A 257 18.30 -3.57 -10.08
CA ASN A 257 18.52 -4.42 -8.91
C ASN A 257 17.48 -4.06 -7.84
N LEU A 258 16.27 -4.64 -7.90
CA LEU A 258 15.24 -4.45 -6.86
C LEU A 258 15.68 -5.01 -5.50
N LEU A 259 16.79 -5.74 -5.44
CA LEU A 259 17.34 -6.32 -4.22
C LEU A 259 18.32 -5.39 -3.51
N ILE A 260 18.77 -4.30 -4.14
CA ILE A 260 19.51 -3.25 -3.45
C ILE A 260 18.56 -2.11 -3.15
N VAL A 261 18.16 -1.98 -1.89
CA VAL A 261 17.15 -1.02 -1.47
C VAL A 261 17.78 0.02 -0.54
N LYS A 262 17.89 1.24 -1.05
CA LYS A 262 18.33 2.42 -0.29
C LYS A 262 17.11 3.19 0.24
N PRO A 263 17.08 3.72 1.47
CA PRO A 263 15.99 4.57 1.95
C PRO A 263 15.76 5.84 1.09
N PRO A 264 14.51 6.34 0.98
CA PRO A 264 14.18 7.52 0.16
C PRO A 264 14.64 8.86 0.75
N PHE A 265 14.88 8.90 2.05
CA PHE A 265 15.35 10.04 2.84
C PHE A 265 16.09 9.49 4.06
N ASN A 266 16.62 10.34 4.94
CA ASN A 266 17.24 9.87 6.18
C ASN A 266 16.18 9.20 7.08
N VAL A 267 16.20 7.88 7.13
CA VAL A 267 15.29 7.06 7.93
C VAL A 267 16.04 6.54 9.14
N GLU A 268 15.48 6.79 10.31
CA GLU A 268 16.00 6.29 11.58
C GLU A 268 14.93 5.45 12.26
N ILE A 269 15.33 4.27 12.72
CA ILE A 269 14.50 3.33 13.47
C ILE A 269 15.29 2.89 14.70
N ILE A 270 14.64 2.89 15.87
CA ILE A 270 15.21 2.46 17.16
C ILE A 270 16.56 3.15 17.39
N GLY A 271 16.62 4.47 17.17
CA GLY A 271 17.82 5.29 17.39
C GLY A 271 18.97 5.07 16.40
N GLY A 272 18.79 4.27 15.35
CA GLY A 272 19.83 4.01 14.34
C GLY A 272 19.36 4.33 12.91
N PRO A 273 20.26 4.81 12.02
CA PRO A 273 19.93 5.01 10.61
C PRO A 273 19.75 3.65 9.91
N ILE A 274 18.76 3.55 9.02
CA ILE A 274 18.66 2.39 8.14
C ILE A 274 19.67 2.55 6.98
N PRO A 275 20.62 1.62 6.79
CA PRO A 275 21.53 1.67 5.66
C PRO A 275 20.83 1.26 4.36
N GLU A 276 21.55 1.38 3.24
CA GLU A 276 21.21 0.60 2.05
C GLU A 276 21.34 -0.89 2.37
N VAL A 277 20.36 -1.68 1.94
CA VAL A 277 20.35 -3.13 2.17
C VAL A 277 20.47 -3.84 0.82
N ASP A 278 21.46 -4.71 0.70
CA ASP A 278 21.60 -5.62 -0.44
C ASP A 278 21.07 -7.01 -0.06
N TYR A 279 20.02 -7.45 -0.76
CA TYR A 279 19.42 -8.78 -0.62
C TYR A 279 19.89 -9.77 -1.71
N ASN A 280 20.97 -9.46 -2.43
CA ASN A 280 21.63 -10.41 -3.33
C ASN A 280 22.58 -11.38 -2.59
N GLU A 281 23.02 -11.03 -1.38
CA GLU A 281 23.86 -11.86 -0.51
C GLU A 281 23.05 -12.98 0.17
#